data_AF-A0A7D5IRK7-F1
#
_entry.id   AF-A0A7D5IRK7-F1
#
_cell.length_a   1.000
_cell.length_b   1.000
_cell.length_c   1.000
_cell.angle_alpha   90.00
_cell.angle_beta   90.00
_cell.angle_gamma   90.00
#
_symmetry.space_group_name_H-M   'P 1'
#
loop_
_entity.id
_entity.type
_entity.pdbx_description
1 polymer ?
#
loop_
_entity_poly.entity_id
_entity_poly.type
_entity_poly.pdbx_seq_one_letter_code
_entity_poly.pdbx_strand_id
1 'polypeptide(L)'
;MIQELINGGFEHIEKEIRQCANCSLHEGATNPVIMKGSRDPKVLFIGEAPGKTEDMTGIPFSGRAGKKLDEMIEYMDLSDKDYAVINVLKCRPPNNRKPRKTEVEQCKPFLMAQIEFLDPKVIILLGNTADEAFWGRKNMQWGVPVVDEDGRNILKIYHPAAMIYQRSRIEEQKELIDKNRNLWE
;
A
#
# COMPACT_ATOMS: atom_id res chain seq x y z
N MET A 1 -15.12 -8.51 13.90
CA MET A 1 -14.38 -7.28 13.50
C MET A 1 -14.01 -7.27 12.02
N ILE A 2 -13.04 -8.07 11.53
CA ILE A 2 -12.68 -8.05 10.08
C ILE A 2 -13.83 -8.55 9.19
N GLN A 3 -14.46 -9.67 9.55
CA GLN A 3 -15.60 -10.19 8.78
C GLN A 3 -16.80 -9.22 8.76
N GLU A 4 -17.01 -8.47 9.84
CA GLU A 4 -18.06 -7.45 9.91
C GLU A 4 -17.75 -6.29 8.96
N LEU A 5 -16.49 -5.83 8.92
CA LEU A 5 -16.02 -4.82 7.97
C LEU A 5 -16.28 -5.27 6.52
N ILE A 6 -15.91 -6.51 6.19
CA ILE A 6 -16.07 -7.07 4.84
C ILE A 6 -17.55 -7.22 4.47
N ASN A 7 -18.38 -7.74 5.37
CA ASN A 7 -19.81 -7.96 5.12
C ASN A 7 -20.59 -6.66 4.86
N GLY A 8 -20.13 -5.54 5.43
CA GLY A 8 -20.71 -4.22 5.16
C GLY A 8 -20.28 -3.61 3.82
N GLY A 9 -19.36 -4.23 3.10
CA GLY A 9 -18.84 -3.76 1.82
C GLY A 9 -17.80 -2.63 1.94
N PHE A 10 -17.21 -2.23 0.81
CA PHE A 10 -16.12 -1.25 0.80
C PHE A 10 -16.51 0.11 1.37
N GLU A 11 -17.74 0.56 1.13
CA GLU A 11 -18.25 1.82 1.68
C GLU A 11 -18.32 1.79 3.21
N HIS A 12 -18.61 0.63 3.80
CA HIS A 12 -18.54 0.46 5.24
C HIS A 12 -17.09 0.51 5.73
N ILE A 13 -16.16 -0.18 5.05
CA ILE A 13 -14.72 -0.12 5.37
C ILE A 13 -14.22 1.34 5.33
N GLU A 14 -14.55 2.09 4.27
CA GLU A 14 -14.19 3.51 4.15
C GLU A 14 -14.74 4.34 5.31
N LYS A 15 -16.01 4.14 5.67
CA LYS A 15 -16.66 4.85 6.77
C LYS A 15 -15.97 4.57 8.11
N GLU A 16 -15.69 3.31 8.42
CA GLU A 16 -15.04 2.91 9.67
C GLU A 16 -13.60 3.45 9.76
N ILE A 17 -12.85 3.48 8.64
CA ILE A 17 -11.53 4.12 8.60
C ILE A 17 -11.64 5.62 8.90
N ARG A 18 -12.64 6.32 8.33
CA ARG A 18 -12.83 7.76 8.54
C ARG A 18 -13.22 8.12 9.98
N GLN A 19 -13.83 7.19 10.71
CA GLN A 19 -14.31 7.38 12.08
C GLN A 19 -13.35 6.77 13.13
N CYS A 20 -12.28 6.11 12.69
CA CYS A 20 -11.35 5.41 13.56
C CYS A 20 -10.64 6.36 14.53
N ALA A 21 -10.69 6.02 15.82
CA ALA A 21 -9.94 6.66 16.90
C ALA A 21 -9.03 5.68 17.67
N ASN A 22 -8.71 4.52 17.09
CA ASN A 22 -8.02 3.43 17.79
C ASN A 22 -6.56 3.74 18.19
N CYS A 23 -5.95 4.77 17.60
CA CYS A 23 -4.57 5.19 17.90
C CYS A 23 -4.44 6.71 17.84
N SER A 24 -3.44 7.30 18.48
CA SER A 24 -3.28 8.77 18.56
C SER A 24 -2.98 9.46 17.22
N LEU A 25 -2.76 8.72 16.14
CA LEU A 25 -2.52 9.32 14.82
C LEU A 25 -3.75 10.06 14.28
N HIS A 26 -4.97 9.68 14.69
CA HIS A 26 -6.19 10.36 14.25
C HIS A 26 -6.24 11.83 14.71
N GLU A 27 -5.60 12.17 15.84
CA GLU A 27 -5.58 13.52 16.40
C GLU A 27 -4.77 14.51 15.54
N GLY A 28 -3.76 14.00 14.83
CA GLY A 28 -2.84 14.80 14.00
C GLY A 28 -3.07 14.67 12.50
N ALA A 29 -3.93 13.76 12.05
CA ALA A 29 -4.24 13.56 10.65
C ALA A 29 -5.28 14.57 10.17
N THR A 30 -5.05 15.15 9.00
CA THR A 30 -6.05 16.02 8.33
C THR A 30 -7.10 15.16 7.64
N ASN A 31 -6.66 14.15 6.89
CA ASN A 31 -7.54 13.18 6.24
C ASN A 31 -6.97 11.78 6.41
N PRO A 32 -7.78 10.81 6.85
CA PRO A 32 -7.49 9.41 6.63
C PRO A 32 -7.38 9.12 5.13
N VAL A 33 -6.34 8.39 4.75
CA VAL A 33 -6.00 8.06 3.37
C VAL A 33 -6.36 6.60 3.11
N ILE A 34 -7.37 6.39 2.28
CA ILE A 34 -8.04 5.09 2.19
C ILE A 34 -7.50 4.27 1.02
N MET A 35 -7.64 4.78 -0.21
CA MET A 35 -7.26 4.06 -1.44
C MET A 35 -7.20 5.02 -2.64
N LYS A 36 -6.40 4.67 -3.65
CA LYS A 36 -6.42 5.19 -5.02
C LYS A 36 -6.61 4.00 -5.97
N GLY A 37 -7.39 4.16 -7.05
CA GLY A 37 -7.56 3.13 -8.09
C GLY A 37 -8.84 2.30 -7.97
N SER A 38 -8.81 1.10 -8.55
CA SER A 38 -9.93 0.18 -8.69
C SER A 38 -10.36 -0.46 -7.36
N ARG A 39 -11.66 -0.79 -7.24
CA ARG A 39 -12.19 -1.66 -6.16
C ARG A 39 -12.13 -3.15 -6.51
N ASP A 40 -11.69 -3.47 -7.73
CA ASP A 40 -11.46 -4.83 -8.24
C ASP A 40 -10.09 -4.88 -8.97
N PRO A 41 -8.97 -4.66 -8.26
CA PRO A 41 -7.64 -4.59 -8.86
C PRO A 41 -7.04 -5.98 -9.10
N LYS A 42 -6.26 -6.13 -10.18
CA LYS A 42 -5.33 -7.26 -10.33
C LYS A 42 -4.13 -7.10 -9.40
N VAL A 43 -3.65 -5.87 -9.25
CA VAL A 43 -2.43 -5.51 -8.51
C VAL A 43 -2.75 -4.53 -7.39
N LEU A 44 -2.43 -4.91 -6.15
CA LEU A 44 -2.55 -4.03 -4.99
C LEU A 44 -1.17 -3.55 -4.53
N PHE A 45 -0.89 -2.26 -4.71
CA PHE A 45 0.31 -1.64 -4.17
C PHE A 45 0.09 -1.21 -2.71
N ILE A 46 1.03 -1.55 -1.83
CA ILE A 46 0.96 -1.23 -0.41
C ILE A 46 2.22 -0.47 0.03
N GLY A 47 2.03 0.78 0.47
CA GLY A 47 3.07 1.58 1.13
C GLY A 47 3.03 1.52 2.65
N GLU A 48 3.92 2.27 3.31
CA GLU A 48 4.04 2.29 4.78
C GLU A 48 2.91 3.11 5.43
N ALA A 49 2.87 4.40 5.12
CA ALA A 49 1.95 5.36 5.72
C ALA A 49 1.79 6.60 4.83
N PRO A 50 0.73 7.41 5.03
CA PRO A 50 0.56 8.66 4.29
C PRO A 50 1.66 9.67 4.61
N GLY A 51 2.10 10.40 3.58
CA GLY A 51 2.95 11.57 3.72
C GLY A 51 2.12 12.85 3.87
N LYS A 52 2.80 14.01 3.87
CA LYS A 52 2.16 15.33 4.06
C LYS A 52 1.12 15.64 2.97
N THR A 53 1.42 15.32 1.72
CA THR A 53 0.53 15.65 0.59
C THR A 53 -0.69 14.73 0.62
N GLU A 54 -0.46 13.46 0.93
CA GLU A 54 -1.49 12.43 1.05
C GLU A 54 -2.45 12.76 2.18
N ASP A 55 -1.94 13.16 3.35
CA ASP A 55 -2.74 13.64 4.48
C ASP A 55 -3.60 14.86 4.13
N MET A 56 -3.07 15.82 3.38
CA MET A 56 -3.83 16.99 2.95
C MET A 56 -4.90 16.69 1.91
N THR A 57 -4.67 15.71 1.04
CA THR A 57 -5.54 15.41 -0.12
C THR A 57 -6.50 14.25 0.13
N GLY A 58 -6.20 13.37 1.09
CA GLY A 58 -6.89 12.10 1.27
C GLY A 58 -6.52 11.02 0.25
N ILE A 59 -5.60 11.29 -0.69
CA ILE A 59 -5.27 10.41 -1.81
C ILE A 59 -3.89 9.78 -1.58
N PRO A 60 -3.76 8.44 -1.56
CA PRO A 60 -2.46 7.78 -1.43
C PRO A 60 -1.54 8.12 -2.60
N PHE A 61 -0.25 8.29 -2.30
CA PHE A 61 0.77 8.54 -3.32
C PHE A 61 0.38 9.71 -4.25
N SER A 62 -0.02 10.85 -3.67
CA SER A 62 -0.36 12.09 -4.40
C SER A 62 0.80 13.08 -4.48
N GLY A 63 1.91 12.82 -3.77
CA GLY A 63 3.13 13.62 -3.81
C GLY A 63 4.13 13.22 -4.91
N ARG A 64 5.40 13.62 -4.72
CA ARG A 64 6.50 13.33 -5.66
C ARG A 64 6.78 11.84 -5.84
N ALA A 65 6.71 11.07 -4.76
CA ALA A 65 6.84 9.61 -4.83
C ALA A 65 5.70 8.99 -5.63
N GLY A 66 4.51 9.59 -5.56
CA GLY A 66 3.35 9.19 -6.34
C GLY A 66 3.54 9.27 -7.83
N LYS A 67 4.10 10.38 -8.32
CA LYS A 67 4.44 10.52 -9.75
C LYS A 67 5.38 9.41 -10.24
N LYS A 68 6.33 8.99 -9.39
CA LYS A 68 7.21 7.84 -9.71
C LYS A 68 6.49 6.50 -9.66
N LEU A 69 5.49 6.34 -8.79
CA LEU A 69 4.63 5.16 -8.81
C LEU A 69 3.81 5.12 -10.10
N ASP A 70 3.24 6.25 -10.51
CA ASP A 70 2.44 6.36 -11.73
C ASP A 70 3.26 6.00 -12.98
N GLU A 71 4.51 6.50 -13.09
CA GLU A 71 5.45 6.10 -14.15
C GLU A 71 5.74 4.58 -14.17
N MET A 72 5.78 3.93 -12.99
CA MET A 72 5.99 2.47 -12.92
C MET A 72 4.73 1.69 -13.26
N ILE A 73 3.55 2.15 -12.85
CA ILE A 73 2.28 1.54 -13.21
C ILE A 73 2.10 1.58 -14.74
N GLU A 74 2.44 2.71 -15.36
CA GLU A 74 2.45 2.85 -16.82
C GLU A 74 3.45 1.87 -17.47
N TYR A 75 4.67 1.75 -16.94
CA TYR A 75 5.65 0.77 -17.42
C TYR A 75 5.20 -0.70 -17.26
N MET A 76 4.36 -0.98 -16.27
CA MET A 76 3.78 -2.30 -16.03
C MET A 76 2.57 -2.59 -16.94
N ASP A 77 2.20 -1.66 -17.82
CA ASP A 77 1.04 -1.74 -18.71
C ASP A 77 -0.30 -1.93 -17.96
N LEU A 78 -0.40 -1.37 -16.75
CA LEU A 78 -1.61 -1.43 -15.93
C LEU A 78 -2.49 -0.19 -16.16
N SER A 79 -3.78 -0.41 -16.43
CA SER A 79 -4.77 0.67 -16.50
C SER A 79 -5.33 1.01 -15.11
N ASP A 80 -6.09 2.11 -15.00
CA ASP A 80 -6.77 2.50 -13.75
C ASP A 80 -7.75 1.46 -13.18
N LYS A 81 -8.12 0.45 -13.99
CA LYS A 81 -8.95 -0.69 -13.55
C LYS A 81 -8.13 -1.83 -12.97
N ASP A 82 -6.85 -1.92 -13.33
CA ASP A 82 -6.00 -3.06 -12.99
C ASP A 82 -5.30 -2.92 -11.65
N TYR A 83 -5.26 -1.71 -11.06
CA TYR A 83 -4.53 -1.48 -9.82
C TYR A 83 -5.32 -0.76 -8.75
N ALA A 84 -4.88 -0.96 -7.51
CA ALA A 84 -5.20 -0.12 -6.37
C ALA A 84 -3.94 0.19 -5.57
N VAL A 85 -3.94 1.32 -4.84
CA VAL A 85 -2.86 1.74 -3.96
C VAL A 85 -3.43 2.04 -2.59
N ILE A 86 -2.86 1.40 -1.56
CA ILE A 86 -3.17 1.64 -0.15
C ILE A 86 -1.87 1.77 0.66
N ASN A 87 -1.99 2.07 1.95
CA ASN A 87 -0.88 2.02 2.90
C ASN A 87 -1.23 1.12 4.08
N VAL A 88 -0.23 0.61 4.82
CA VAL A 88 -0.48 -0.12 6.06
C VAL A 88 -1.22 0.77 7.07
N LEU A 89 -0.70 1.98 7.34
CA LEU A 89 -1.42 2.99 8.11
C LEU A 89 -2.36 3.82 7.25
N LYS A 90 -3.52 4.23 7.79
CA LYS A 90 -4.44 5.17 7.11
C LYS A 90 -4.22 6.63 7.52
N CYS A 91 -3.49 6.88 8.60
CA CYS A 91 -3.22 8.22 9.11
C CYS A 91 -1.72 8.51 9.06
N ARG A 92 -1.37 9.77 8.77
CA ARG A 92 0.02 10.23 8.70
C ARG A 92 0.68 10.29 10.08
N PRO A 93 1.83 9.63 10.29
CA PRO A 93 2.63 9.83 11.49
C PRO A 93 3.18 11.27 11.60
N PRO A 94 3.28 11.85 12.82
CA PRO A 94 3.88 13.17 13.02
C PRO A 94 5.26 13.29 12.38
N ASN A 95 5.49 14.37 11.64
CA ASN A 95 6.77 14.62 10.94
C ASN A 95 7.20 13.52 9.95
N ASN A 96 6.25 12.70 9.45
CA ASN A 96 6.54 11.53 8.59
C ASN A 96 7.53 10.54 9.23
N ARG A 97 7.53 10.41 10.57
CA ARG A 97 8.32 9.36 11.23
C ARG A 97 7.83 7.98 10.80
N LYS A 98 8.66 6.96 11.03
CA LYS A 98 8.22 5.57 10.88
C LYS A 98 7.04 5.23 11.82
N PRO A 99 6.11 4.36 11.39
CA PRO A 99 5.08 3.78 12.21
C PRO A 99 5.65 3.09 13.46
N ARG A 100 4.94 3.21 14.57
CA ARG A 100 5.17 2.36 15.74
C ARG A 100 4.46 1.03 15.55
N LYS A 101 4.98 -0.04 16.16
CA LYS A 101 4.35 -1.36 16.12
C LYS A 101 2.89 -1.33 16.58
N THR A 102 2.60 -0.62 17.66
CA THR A 102 1.24 -0.47 18.19
C THR A 102 0.30 0.22 17.20
N GLU A 103 0.78 1.23 16.47
CA GLU A 103 -0.01 1.93 15.44
C GLU A 103 -0.34 0.99 14.27
N VAL A 104 0.65 0.18 13.86
CA VAL A 104 0.47 -0.85 12.83
C VAL A 104 -0.55 -1.89 13.30
N GLU A 105 -0.41 -2.43 14.51
CA GLU A 105 -1.33 -3.41 15.09
C GLU A 105 -2.77 -2.88 15.15
N GLN A 106 -2.96 -1.63 15.58
CA GLN A 106 -4.27 -0.99 15.67
C GLN A 106 -4.90 -0.71 14.30
N CYS A 107 -4.10 -0.51 13.25
CA CYS A 107 -4.56 -0.24 11.89
C CYS A 107 -4.68 -1.50 11.02
N LYS A 108 -4.06 -2.61 11.43
CA LYS A 108 -4.01 -3.88 10.70
C LYS A 108 -5.38 -4.45 10.34
N PRO A 109 -6.44 -4.37 11.18
CA PRO A 109 -7.76 -4.85 10.79
C PRO A 109 -8.30 -4.20 9.50
N PHE A 110 -8.05 -2.89 9.30
CA PHE A 110 -8.45 -2.20 8.07
C PHE A 110 -7.61 -2.60 6.87
N LEU A 111 -6.30 -2.83 7.06
CA LEU A 111 -5.45 -3.33 5.99
C LEU A 111 -5.94 -4.70 5.51
N MET A 112 -6.18 -5.63 6.43
CA MET A 112 -6.66 -6.98 6.09
C MET A 112 -8.04 -6.92 5.45
N ALA A 113 -8.98 -6.14 6.01
CA ALA A 113 -10.30 -5.99 5.40
C ALA A 113 -10.25 -5.42 3.98
N GLN A 114 -9.33 -4.48 3.70
CA GLN A 114 -9.12 -3.98 2.34
C GLN A 114 -8.50 -5.04 1.42
N ILE A 115 -7.51 -5.82 1.88
CA ILE A 115 -6.91 -6.89 1.07
C ILE A 115 -7.96 -7.94 0.71
N GLU A 116 -8.74 -8.40 1.69
CA GLU A 116 -9.78 -9.40 1.46
C GLU A 116 -10.91 -8.87 0.56
N PHE A 117 -11.32 -7.61 0.75
CA PHE A 117 -12.37 -7.04 -0.09
C PHE A 117 -11.91 -6.83 -1.54
N LEU A 118 -10.67 -6.35 -1.73
CA LEU A 118 -10.12 -6.07 -3.05
C LEU A 118 -9.68 -7.33 -3.80
N ASP A 119 -9.45 -8.44 -3.07
CA ASP A 119 -9.04 -9.75 -3.57
C ASP A 119 -8.04 -9.74 -4.75
N PRO A 120 -6.89 -9.05 -4.60
CA PRO A 120 -5.95 -8.91 -5.70
C PRO A 120 -5.23 -10.22 -6.02
N LYS A 121 -4.87 -10.43 -7.29
CA LYS A 121 -3.97 -11.54 -7.69
C LYS A 121 -2.56 -11.36 -7.11
N VAL A 122 -2.09 -10.11 -7.06
CA VAL A 122 -0.75 -9.75 -6.62
C VAL A 122 -0.80 -8.57 -5.66
N ILE A 123 -0.05 -8.68 -4.57
CA ILE A 123 0.26 -7.60 -3.64
C ILE A 123 1.71 -7.17 -3.86
N ILE A 124 1.94 -5.87 -4.06
CA ILE A 124 3.28 -5.29 -4.22
C ILE A 124 3.58 -4.37 -3.05
N LEU A 125 4.51 -4.79 -2.19
CA LEU A 125 5.00 -4.00 -1.06
C LEU A 125 6.07 -3.01 -1.53
N LEU A 126 5.84 -1.72 -1.27
CA LEU A 126 6.70 -0.62 -1.69
C LEU A 126 7.75 -0.34 -0.62
N GLY A 127 8.89 -1.04 -0.73
CA GLY A 127 10.05 -0.84 0.12
C GLY A 127 10.09 -1.68 1.40
N ASN A 128 11.24 -1.63 2.08
CA ASN A 128 11.47 -2.38 3.33
C ASN A 128 10.57 -1.95 4.48
N THR A 129 10.12 -0.70 4.48
CA THR A 129 9.24 -0.17 5.51
C THR A 129 7.81 -0.71 5.37
N ALA A 130 7.29 -0.80 4.15
CA ALA A 130 6.02 -1.46 3.88
C ALA A 130 6.09 -2.96 4.24
N ASP A 131 7.17 -3.65 3.85
CA ASP A 131 7.47 -5.04 4.23
C ASP A 131 7.45 -5.24 5.76
N GLU A 132 8.20 -4.42 6.49
CA GLU A 132 8.25 -4.47 7.95
C GLU A 132 6.91 -4.16 8.61
N ALA A 133 6.16 -3.19 8.09
CA ALA A 133 4.84 -2.84 8.62
C ALA A 133 3.77 -3.91 8.30
N PHE A 134 3.88 -4.57 7.14
CA PHE A 134 2.96 -5.63 6.72
C PHE A 134 3.16 -6.90 7.56
N TRP A 135 4.41 -7.36 7.68
CA TRP A 135 4.75 -8.62 8.35
C TRP A 135 5.09 -8.47 9.85
N GLY A 136 5.28 -7.23 10.33
CA GLY A 136 5.81 -6.96 11.68
C GLY A 136 7.33 -7.18 11.83
N ARG A 137 7.99 -7.60 10.74
CA ARG A 137 9.44 -7.82 10.61
C ARG A 137 9.84 -7.70 9.15
N LYS A 138 11.11 -7.42 8.86
CA LYS A 138 11.62 -7.54 7.48
C LYS A 138 11.61 -9.02 7.10
N ASN A 139 10.80 -9.37 6.12
CA ASN A 139 10.51 -10.77 5.82
C ASN A 139 10.88 -11.14 4.38
N MET A 140 10.99 -10.17 3.48
CA MET A 140 11.07 -10.45 2.04
C MET A 140 12.43 -10.10 1.41
N GLN A 141 12.78 -10.81 0.34
CA GLN A 141 13.86 -10.42 -0.57
C GLN A 141 13.28 -9.57 -1.71
N TRP A 142 14.10 -8.71 -2.32
CA TRP A 142 13.66 -7.91 -3.47
C TRP A 142 13.42 -8.79 -4.69
N GLY A 143 12.28 -8.63 -5.36
CA GLY A 143 12.02 -9.33 -6.63
C GLY A 143 11.77 -10.83 -6.52
N VAL A 144 11.63 -11.37 -5.31
CA VAL A 144 11.32 -12.78 -5.06
C VAL A 144 9.92 -12.83 -4.44
N PRO A 145 8.92 -13.35 -5.16
CA PRO A 145 7.57 -13.42 -4.63
C PRO A 145 7.46 -14.52 -3.57
N VAL A 146 6.56 -14.31 -2.62
CA VAL A 146 6.07 -15.32 -1.68
C VAL A 146 4.58 -15.49 -1.89
N VAL A 147 4.03 -16.64 -1.53
CA VAL A 147 2.58 -16.90 -1.63
C VAL A 147 1.99 -16.84 -0.22
N ASP A 148 0.89 -16.11 -0.04
CA ASP A 148 0.17 -16.06 1.23
C ASP A 148 -0.76 -17.28 1.43
N GLU A 149 -1.50 -17.29 2.52
CA GLU A 149 -2.40 -18.40 2.86
C GLU A 149 -3.59 -18.56 1.91
N ASP A 150 -3.96 -17.49 1.21
CA ASP A 150 -5.06 -17.46 0.23
C ASP A 150 -4.58 -17.68 -1.21
N GLY A 151 -3.28 -17.92 -1.40
CA GLY A 151 -2.70 -18.19 -2.72
C GLY A 151 -2.32 -16.93 -3.51
N ARG A 152 -2.34 -15.75 -2.91
CA ARG A 152 -1.97 -14.49 -3.56
C ARG A 152 -0.45 -14.35 -3.57
N ASN A 153 0.10 -13.84 -4.68
CA ASN A 153 1.52 -13.54 -4.75
C ASN A 153 1.81 -12.21 -4.08
N ILE A 154 2.80 -12.19 -3.17
CA ILE A 154 3.29 -10.98 -2.52
C ILE A 154 4.72 -10.73 -3.01
N LEU A 155 4.94 -9.57 -3.62
CA LEU A 155 6.23 -9.13 -4.15
C LEU A 155 6.71 -7.88 -3.41
N LYS A 156 8.03 -7.77 -3.20
CA LYS A 156 8.63 -6.53 -2.70
C LYS A 156 9.50 -5.87 -3.76
N ILE A 157 9.22 -4.59 -4.03
CA ILE A 157 9.99 -3.73 -4.94
C ILE A 157 10.34 -2.41 -4.26
N TYR A 158 11.29 -1.64 -4.79
CA TYR A 158 11.73 -0.42 -4.13
C TYR A 158 10.59 0.59 -3.98
N HIS A 159 10.62 1.32 -2.86
CA HIS A 159 9.69 2.42 -2.65
C HIS A 159 9.94 3.53 -3.69
N PRO A 160 8.90 4.12 -4.32
CA PRO A 160 9.06 5.11 -5.38
C PRO A 160 9.93 6.33 -5.04
N ALA A 161 9.97 6.72 -3.77
CA ALA A 161 10.83 7.80 -3.28
C ALA A 161 12.34 7.53 -3.51
N ALA A 162 12.78 6.27 -3.54
CA ALA A 162 14.18 5.91 -3.79
C ALA A 162 14.61 6.23 -5.24
N MET A 163 13.67 6.28 -6.18
CA MET A 163 13.91 6.55 -7.59
C MET A 163 13.91 8.04 -7.93
N ILE A 164 13.53 8.93 -7.01
CA ILE A 164 13.46 10.38 -7.28
C ILE A 164 14.84 10.95 -7.62
N TYR A 165 15.89 10.46 -6.96
CA TYR A 165 17.25 11.02 -7.08
C TYR A 165 18.28 10.03 -7.63
N GLN A 166 17.96 8.74 -7.74
CA GLN A 166 18.91 7.69 -8.14
C GLN A 166 18.45 7.02 -9.43
N ARG A 167 19.10 7.36 -10.55
CA ARG A 167 18.78 6.77 -11.86
C ARG A 167 19.04 5.27 -11.92
N SER A 168 20.09 4.77 -11.28
CA SER A 168 20.36 3.32 -11.21
C SER A 168 19.22 2.55 -10.56
N ARG A 169 18.52 3.17 -9.59
CA ARG A 169 17.37 2.56 -8.92
C ARG A 169 16.19 2.34 -9.86
N ILE A 170 16.04 3.16 -10.90
CA ILE A 170 14.98 3.02 -11.90
C ILE A 170 15.23 1.76 -12.73
N GLU A 171 16.45 1.54 -13.19
CA GLU A 171 16.77 0.36 -14.00
C GLU A 171 16.66 -0.93 -13.16
N GLU A 172 17.19 -0.93 -11.93
CA GLU A 172 17.00 -2.07 -11.02
C GLU A 172 15.51 -2.36 -10.78
N GLN A 173 14.68 -1.32 -10.62
CA GLN A 173 13.24 -1.48 -10.42
C GLN A 173 12.58 -2.13 -11.65
N LYS A 174 12.94 -1.70 -12.86
CA LYS A 174 12.43 -2.30 -14.10
C LYS A 174 12.82 -3.77 -14.21
N GLU A 175 14.07 -4.13 -13.87
CA GLU A 175 14.49 -5.53 -13.84
C GLU A 175 13.65 -6.37 -12.86
N LEU A 176 13.33 -5.84 -11.67
CA LEU A 176 12.44 -6.51 -10.72
C LEU A 176 11.01 -6.68 -11.28
N ILE A 177 10.50 -5.67 -11.97
CA ILE A 177 9.18 -5.70 -12.61
C ILE A 177 9.16 -6.74 -13.73
N ASP A 178 10.10 -6.64 -14.68
CA ASP A 178 10.14 -7.48 -15.89
C ASP A 178 10.30 -8.96 -15.55
N LYS A 179 11.09 -9.30 -14.51
CA LYS A 179 11.23 -10.67 -14.02
C LYS A 179 9.93 -11.26 -13.46
N ASN A 180 8.98 -10.43 -13.03
CA ASN A 180 7.78 -10.84 -12.32
C ASN A 180 6.48 -10.51 -13.07
N ARG A 181 6.55 -10.09 -14.34
CA ARG A 181 5.37 -9.69 -15.14
C ARG A 181 4.26 -10.74 -15.17
N ASN A 182 4.66 -12.01 -15.25
CA ASN A 182 3.75 -13.15 -15.27
C ASN A 182 2.82 -13.26 -14.04
N LEU A 183 3.07 -12.50 -12.97
CA LEU A 183 2.23 -12.50 -11.77
C LEU A 183 0.91 -11.73 -12.00
N TRP A 184 0.89 -10.73 -12.89
CA TRP A 184 -0.28 -9.86 -13.11
C TRP A 184 -0.75 -9.73 -14.57
N GLU A 185 -0.06 -10.37 -15.51
CA GLU A 185 -0.51 -10.53 -16.91
C GLU A 185 -1.78 -11.40 -17.03
#